data_AF-A0A7J9G5F1-F1
#
_entry.id   AF-A0A7J9G5F1-F1
#
_cell.length_a   1.000
_cell.length_b   1.000
_cell.length_c   1.000
_cell.angle_alpha   90.00
_cell.angle_beta   90.00
_cell.angle_gamma   90.00
#
_symmetry.space_group_name_H-M   'P 1'
#
loop_
_entity.id
_entity.type
_entity.pdbx_description
1 polymer ?
#
loop_
_entity_poly.entity_id
_entity_poly.type
_entity_poly.pdbx_seq_one_letter_code
_entity_poly.pdbx_strand_id
1 'polypeptide(L)'
;MGNLEPKQPQKRKCLGPKIQPLSPKRSKKVKKQENRISDRKPRTDLSWLIDNKAVSILEKVYYRSKTGTPLIKGRITRDGIQCLCCFKIFALTAFEVHAGSTNRRPAANIILDDGTGRSLSDCQRQVRHSTSPSIVDNPNSKTAKFNSIEHENDEACYVCCYGGELICCDYCPTAFHMNCLGLNEVPDGNWFCPSCCCGICGIGYLREKSFRTCHQCELKFHIDFLSLKSYENMVLLCSQKCEKVFYGLQKLTGKPIPAGNNLTWTLLKSDHHGAGNHSKLRVALKVMHECFEPTKNDETGRDVVEDMVFSRVSKLKRLSFKGFYTVIVEEKEHIVSVATLRVYGNRVAEMPLVATSFRHRRRGLCRLLVDQVEKNLVKLGVEKLILPALPTTVDTWVKCFGFTRMEKDEILNLLRYSLLDFQGTILCQKLLT
;
A
#
# COMPACT_ATOMS: atom_id res chain seq x y z
N MET A 1 65.13 -5.44 -2.23
CA MET A 1 64.02 -4.62 -2.77
C MET A 1 62.98 -5.56 -3.34
N GLY A 2 61.96 -5.92 -2.55
CA GLY A 2 60.83 -6.73 -3.02
C GLY A 2 59.60 -5.83 -3.08
N ASN A 3 59.13 -5.53 -4.27
CA ASN A 3 57.89 -4.77 -4.50
C ASN A 3 56.70 -5.58 -3.96
N LEU A 4 56.11 -5.11 -2.86
CA LEU A 4 54.79 -5.54 -2.43
C LEU A 4 53.76 -4.72 -3.22
N GLU A 5 53.18 -5.34 -4.24
CA GLU A 5 51.98 -4.82 -4.88
C GLU A 5 50.84 -4.68 -3.85
N PRO A 6 50.09 -3.57 -3.84
CA PRO A 6 48.93 -3.44 -2.98
C PRO A 6 47.86 -4.44 -3.44
N LYS A 7 47.54 -5.40 -2.54
CA LYS A 7 46.42 -6.34 -2.73
C LYS A 7 45.14 -5.55 -3.00
N GLN A 8 44.51 -5.80 -4.16
CA GLN A 8 43.18 -5.31 -4.46
C GLN A 8 42.20 -5.71 -3.34
N PRO A 9 41.33 -4.81 -2.87
CA PRO A 9 40.33 -5.17 -1.86
C PRO A 9 39.37 -6.19 -2.47
N GLN A 10 39.36 -7.40 -1.89
CA GLN A 10 38.38 -8.43 -2.20
C GLN A 10 36.98 -7.85 -1.99
N LYS A 11 36.20 -7.70 -3.07
CA LYS A 11 34.77 -7.39 -3.02
C LYS A 11 34.04 -8.51 -2.28
N ARG A 12 33.91 -8.40 -0.96
CA ARG A 12 32.99 -9.24 -0.18
C ARG A 12 31.58 -8.94 -0.66
N LYS A 13 30.85 -9.97 -1.13
CA LYS A 13 29.40 -9.87 -1.33
C LYS A 13 28.76 -9.66 0.05
N CYS A 14 28.32 -8.45 0.36
CA CYS A 14 27.47 -8.23 1.52
C CYS A 14 26.12 -8.92 1.31
N LEU A 15 25.70 -9.70 2.31
CA LEU A 15 24.38 -10.36 2.44
C LEU A 15 23.30 -9.33 2.88
N GLY A 16 23.28 -8.15 2.27
CA GLY A 16 22.26 -7.14 2.57
C GLY A 16 20.88 -7.59 2.06
N PRO A 17 19.82 -7.60 2.89
CA PRO A 17 18.52 -8.10 2.48
C PRO A 17 17.82 -7.04 1.61
N LYS A 18 17.79 -7.29 0.30
CA LYS A 18 16.90 -6.58 -0.61
C LYS A 18 15.48 -7.10 -0.41
N ILE A 19 14.48 -6.26 -0.68
CA ILE A 19 13.20 -6.80 -1.12
C ILE A 19 13.52 -7.51 -2.44
N GLN A 20 13.55 -8.85 -2.40
CA GLN A 20 13.85 -9.64 -3.58
C GLN A 20 12.91 -9.20 -4.72
N PRO A 21 13.38 -9.18 -5.98
CA PRO A 21 12.52 -8.77 -7.08
C PRO A 21 11.25 -9.60 -7.04
N LEU A 22 10.10 -8.94 -7.06
CA LEU A 22 8.83 -9.65 -7.21
C LEU A 22 8.83 -10.31 -8.59
N SER A 23 9.03 -11.62 -8.61
CA SER A 23 9.01 -12.41 -9.84
C SER A 23 7.60 -12.38 -10.42
N PRO A 24 7.42 -11.87 -11.65
CA PRO A 24 6.16 -12.00 -12.34
C PRO A 24 5.91 -13.49 -12.61
N LYS A 25 4.72 -13.98 -12.27
CA LYS A 25 4.35 -15.35 -12.65
C LYS A 25 4.25 -15.43 -14.18
N ARG A 26 5.15 -16.21 -14.81
CA ARG A 26 5.07 -16.52 -16.25
C ARG A 26 3.72 -17.19 -16.54
N SER A 27 3.05 -16.75 -17.61
CA SER A 27 1.92 -17.48 -18.17
C SER A 27 2.40 -18.87 -18.60
N LYS A 28 2.20 -19.90 -17.77
CA LYS A 28 2.39 -21.28 -18.21
C LYS A 28 1.45 -21.47 -19.40
N LYS A 29 1.99 -21.89 -20.57
CA LYS A 29 1.17 -22.47 -21.64
C LYS A 29 0.27 -23.49 -20.96
N VAL A 30 -1.04 -23.37 -21.16
CA VAL A 30 -2.01 -24.35 -20.71
C VAL A 30 -1.67 -25.66 -21.43
N LYS A 31 -0.78 -26.46 -20.84
CA LYS A 31 -0.74 -27.89 -21.14
C LYS A 31 -2.05 -28.43 -20.61
N LYS A 32 -2.81 -29.09 -21.49
CA LYS A 32 -3.97 -29.93 -21.16
C LYS A 32 -3.62 -30.74 -19.92
N GLN A 33 -4.07 -30.28 -18.76
CA GLN A 33 -4.04 -31.02 -17.53
C GLN A 33 -5.50 -31.26 -17.22
N GLU A 34 -5.89 -32.53 -17.34
CA GLU A 34 -7.24 -33.00 -17.17
C GLU A 34 -7.86 -32.46 -15.87
N ASN A 35 -9.10 -31.97 -16.02
CA ASN A 35 -10.05 -31.53 -15.01
C ASN A 35 -9.63 -31.68 -13.54
N ARG A 36 -9.14 -30.58 -12.93
CA ARG A 36 -9.44 -30.27 -11.52
C ARG A 36 -10.41 -29.10 -11.48
N ILE A 37 -11.63 -29.38 -11.03
CA ILE A 37 -12.80 -28.47 -10.91
C ILE A 37 -12.57 -27.34 -9.86
N SER A 38 -11.36 -27.18 -9.31
CA SER A 38 -11.08 -26.28 -8.19
C SER A 38 -10.96 -24.79 -8.54
N ASP A 39 -10.86 -24.42 -9.82
CA ASP A 39 -10.53 -23.03 -10.21
C ASP A 39 -11.74 -22.13 -10.52
N ARG A 40 -12.98 -22.62 -10.44
CA ARG A 40 -14.21 -21.85 -10.74
C ARG A 40 -14.80 -21.11 -9.52
N LYS A 41 -13.98 -20.56 -8.62
CA LYS A 41 -14.51 -19.89 -7.42
C LYS A 41 -14.58 -18.35 -7.57
N PRO A 42 -15.75 -17.72 -7.33
CA PRO A 42 -15.92 -16.26 -7.26
C PRO A 42 -15.04 -15.66 -6.15
N ARG A 43 -14.56 -14.44 -6.35
CA ARG A 43 -13.66 -13.72 -5.42
C ARG A 43 -14.37 -12.55 -4.76
N THR A 44 -15.33 -12.87 -3.90
CA THR A 44 -16.14 -11.90 -3.16
C THR A 44 -15.76 -11.88 -1.67
N ASP A 45 -16.20 -10.85 -0.95
CA ASP A 45 -16.05 -10.75 0.52
C ASP A 45 -16.64 -11.96 1.25
N LEU A 46 -17.78 -12.48 0.80
CA LEU A 46 -18.44 -13.67 1.34
C LEU A 46 -17.66 -14.95 1.03
N SER A 47 -17.11 -15.09 -0.18
CA SER A 47 -16.30 -16.25 -0.54
C SER A 47 -15.10 -16.43 0.40
N TRP A 48 -14.49 -15.32 0.85
CA TRP A 48 -13.37 -15.33 1.79
C TRP A 48 -13.82 -15.69 3.22
N LEU A 49 -14.96 -15.18 3.70
CA LEU A 49 -15.49 -15.54 5.01
C LEU A 49 -15.86 -17.03 5.09
N ILE A 50 -16.43 -17.59 4.01
CA ILE A 50 -16.73 -19.03 3.88
C ILE A 50 -15.44 -19.86 3.93
N ASP A 51 -14.40 -19.44 3.20
CA ASP A 51 -13.12 -20.16 3.17
C ASP A 51 -12.42 -20.18 4.54
N ASN A 52 -12.66 -19.17 5.39
CA ASN A 52 -12.12 -19.10 6.75
C ASN A 52 -13.10 -19.61 7.81
N LYS A 53 -14.18 -20.30 7.41
CA LYS A 53 -15.21 -20.87 8.30
C LYS A 53 -15.87 -19.85 9.24
N ALA A 54 -15.86 -18.58 8.88
CA ALA A 54 -16.46 -17.50 9.68
C ALA A 54 -17.96 -17.35 9.43
N VAL A 55 -18.42 -17.83 8.28
CA VAL A 55 -19.82 -17.98 7.89
C VAL A 55 -19.96 -19.24 7.03
N SER A 56 -21.15 -19.80 6.96
CA SER A 56 -21.47 -20.99 6.18
C SER A 56 -22.31 -20.67 4.95
N ILE A 57 -22.19 -21.51 3.91
CA ILE A 57 -23.10 -21.44 2.76
C ILE A 57 -24.52 -21.76 3.23
N LEU A 58 -25.52 -21.06 2.68
CA LEU A 58 -26.94 -21.09 3.04
C LEU A 58 -27.29 -20.56 4.44
N GLU A 59 -26.31 -20.06 5.18
CA GLU A 59 -26.56 -19.41 6.46
C GLU A 59 -27.49 -18.21 6.28
N LYS A 60 -28.51 -18.15 7.15
CA LYS A 60 -29.56 -17.13 7.07
C LYS A 60 -29.01 -15.81 7.60
N VAL A 61 -29.35 -14.73 6.91
CA VAL A 61 -29.00 -13.37 7.29
C VAL A 61 -30.20 -12.46 7.15
N TYR A 62 -30.19 -11.34 7.87
CA TYR A 62 -31.13 -10.26 7.67
C TYR A 62 -30.43 -8.91 7.64
N TYR A 63 -30.99 -7.96 6.90
CA TYR A 63 -30.54 -6.58 6.90
C TYR A 63 -31.24 -5.80 8.00
N ARG A 64 -30.47 -5.16 8.89
CA ARG A 64 -30.96 -4.37 10.02
C ARG A 64 -31.11 -2.89 9.65
N SER A 65 -32.27 -2.30 9.95
CA SER A 65 -32.53 -0.87 9.79
C SER A 65 -31.78 -0.02 10.82
N LYS A 66 -31.82 1.32 10.67
CA LYS A 66 -31.29 2.25 11.69
C LYS A 66 -31.99 2.12 13.05
N THR A 67 -33.25 1.68 13.06
CA THR A 67 -34.05 1.50 14.28
C THR A 67 -33.92 0.08 14.86
N GLY A 68 -33.06 -0.77 14.29
CA GLY A 68 -32.80 -2.12 14.77
C GLY A 68 -33.74 -3.19 14.22
N THR A 69 -34.76 -2.81 13.44
CA THR A 69 -35.73 -3.75 12.85
C THR A 69 -35.18 -4.47 11.61
N PRO A 70 -35.47 -5.76 11.42
CA PRO A 70 -35.08 -6.48 10.21
C PRO A 70 -35.91 -6.02 9.01
N LEU A 71 -35.27 -5.52 7.95
CA LEU A 71 -35.92 -5.03 6.73
C LEU A 71 -36.13 -6.13 5.69
N ILE A 72 -35.12 -6.99 5.50
CA ILE A 72 -35.14 -8.03 4.48
C ILE A 72 -34.26 -9.21 4.90
N LYS A 73 -34.63 -10.42 4.49
CA LYS A 73 -33.89 -11.66 4.82
C LYS A 73 -33.27 -12.28 3.58
N GLY A 74 -32.16 -12.99 3.77
CA GLY A 74 -31.44 -13.67 2.70
C GLY A 74 -30.64 -14.87 3.20
N ARG A 75 -29.96 -15.55 2.26
CA ARG A 75 -29.04 -16.66 2.53
C ARG A 75 -27.68 -16.38 1.93
N ILE A 76 -26.61 -16.70 2.65
CA ILE A 76 -25.24 -16.52 2.18
C ILE A 76 -24.93 -17.53 1.07
N THR A 77 -24.37 -17.03 -0.04
CA THR A 77 -23.80 -17.84 -1.12
C THR A 77 -22.36 -17.36 -1.40
N ARG A 78 -21.61 -18.06 -2.26
CA ARG A 78 -20.28 -17.60 -2.66
C ARG A 78 -20.32 -16.36 -3.57
N ASP A 79 -21.44 -16.16 -4.26
CA ASP A 79 -21.64 -15.09 -5.24
C ASP A 79 -22.33 -13.84 -4.66
N GLY A 80 -22.88 -13.93 -3.44
CA GLY A 80 -23.67 -12.85 -2.83
C GLY A 80 -24.67 -13.38 -1.80
N ILE A 81 -25.65 -12.55 -1.45
CA ILE A 81 -26.79 -12.91 -0.59
C ILE A 81 -28.00 -13.18 -1.48
N GLN A 82 -28.52 -14.39 -1.45
CA GLN A 82 -29.78 -14.70 -2.09
C GLN A 82 -30.93 -14.13 -1.26
N CYS A 83 -31.70 -13.17 -1.79
CA CYS A 83 -32.86 -12.64 -1.07
C CYS A 83 -33.96 -13.70 -0.95
N LEU A 84 -34.58 -13.82 0.22
CA LEU A 84 -35.75 -14.68 0.40
C LEU A 84 -37.03 -14.08 -0.20
N CYS A 85 -37.04 -12.78 -0.47
CA CYS A 85 -38.16 -12.06 -1.06
C CYS A 85 -38.36 -12.37 -2.56
N CYS A 86 -37.27 -12.48 -3.32
CA CYS A 86 -37.31 -12.56 -4.78
C CYS A 86 -36.35 -13.61 -5.36
N PHE A 87 -35.67 -14.38 -4.50
CA PHE A 87 -34.72 -15.45 -4.84
C PHE A 87 -33.52 -15.04 -5.71
N LYS A 88 -33.37 -13.75 -6.03
CA LYS A 88 -32.21 -13.19 -6.72
C LYS A 88 -31.01 -13.10 -5.79
N ILE A 89 -29.82 -13.30 -6.36
CA ILE A 89 -28.54 -13.15 -5.65
C ILE A 89 -28.09 -11.70 -5.77
N PHE A 90 -27.85 -11.08 -4.62
CA PHE A 90 -27.38 -9.72 -4.51
C PHE A 90 -25.98 -9.68 -3.90
N ALA A 91 -25.10 -8.99 -4.61
CA ALA A 91 -24.03 -8.18 -4.06
C ALA A 91 -24.36 -7.54 -2.69
N LEU A 92 -23.39 -7.38 -1.77
CA LEU A 92 -23.68 -6.85 -0.41
C LEU A 92 -24.28 -5.43 -0.47
N THR A 93 -23.72 -4.59 -1.33
CA THR A 93 -24.20 -3.21 -1.54
C THR A 93 -25.56 -3.19 -2.23
N ALA A 94 -25.77 -4.06 -3.23
CA ALA A 94 -27.05 -4.18 -3.91
C ALA A 94 -28.14 -4.74 -2.98
N PHE A 95 -27.80 -5.58 -2.01
CA PHE A 95 -28.71 -6.09 -0.99
C PHE A 95 -29.14 -4.98 -0.02
N GLU A 96 -28.23 -4.08 0.36
CA GLU A 96 -28.56 -2.86 1.13
C GLU A 96 -29.54 -1.96 0.37
N VAL A 97 -29.27 -1.69 -0.92
CA VAL A 97 -30.18 -0.90 -1.77
C VAL A 97 -31.53 -1.60 -1.91
N HIS A 98 -31.52 -2.93 -2.10
CA HIS A 98 -32.73 -3.73 -2.19
C HIS A 98 -33.54 -3.75 -0.88
N ALA A 99 -32.86 -3.64 0.27
CA ALA A 99 -33.49 -3.44 1.58
C ALA A 99 -34.09 -2.04 1.77
N GLY A 100 -33.90 -1.12 0.81
CA GLY A 100 -34.32 0.28 0.91
C GLY A 100 -33.45 1.14 1.83
N SER A 101 -32.22 0.69 2.13
CA SER A 101 -31.33 1.38 3.06
C SER A 101 -30.25 2.20 2.34
N THR A 102 -29.87 3.34 2.94
CA THR A 102 -28.84 4.26 2.44
C THR A 102 -27.67 4.43 3.42
N ASN A 103 -27.47 3.47 4.33
CA ASN A 103 -26.47 3.53 5.40
C ASN A 103 -25.02 3.47 4.87
N ARG A 104 -24.82 3.00 3.64
CA ARG A 104 -23.52 2.83 2.95
C ARG A 104 -22.53 1.99 3.74
N ARG A 105 -23.04 1.03 4.52
CA ARG A 105 -22.25 0.11 5.37
C ARG A 105 -22.92 -1.27 5.40
N PRO A 106 -22.97 -2.00 4.28
CA PRO A 106 -23.78 -3.21 4.18
C PRO A 106 -23.28 -4.30 5.12
N ALA A 107 -21.96 -4.55 5.19
CA ALA A 107 -21.40 -5.59 6.05
C ALA A 107 -21.65 -5.36 7.56
N ALA A 108 -21.81 -4.12 8.01
CA ALA A 108 -22.11 -3.80 9.41
C ALA A 108 -23.61 -3.97 9.76
N ASN A 109 -24.48 -3.95 8.75
CA ASN A 109 -25.93 -4.01 8.93
C ASN A 109 -26.54 -5.34 8.48
N ILE A 110 -25.76 -6.23 7.87
CA ILE A 110 -26.18 -7.60 7.55
C ILE A 110 -25.78 -8.49 8.73
N ILE A 111 -26.79 -9.04 9.40
CA ILE A 111 -26.68 -9.79 10.66
C ILE A 111 -26.99 -11.26 10.41
N LEU A 112 -26.26 -12.17 11.05
CA LEU A 112 -26.53 -13.60 11.05
C LEU A 112 -27.83 -13.88 11.84
N ASP A 113 -28.70 -14.70 11.26
CA ASP A 113 -29.96 -15.16 11.88
C ASP A 113 -29.72 -16.49 12.63
N ASP A 114 -28.60 -16.57 13.35
CA ASP A 114 -28.12 -17.71 14.14
C ASP A 114 -28.31 -17.47 15.67
N GLY A 115 -28.94 -16.35 16.04
CA GLY A 115 -29.13 -15.93 17.42
C GLY A 115 -27.93 -15.23 18.07
N THR A 116 -26.77 -15.17 17.40
CA THR A 116 -25.57 -14.53 17.96
C THR A 116 -25.59 -13.00 17.85
N GLY A 117 -26.45 -12.45 16.97
CA GLY A 117 -26.52 -11.01 16.71
C GLY A 117 -25.29 -10.44 16.00
N ARG A 118 -24.38 -11.30 15.52
CA ARG A 118 -23.15 -10.91 14.86
C ARG A 118 -23.42 -10.39 13.44
N SER A 119 -22.81 -9.26 13.12
CA SER A 119 -22.79 -8.75 11.73
C SER A 119 -21.72 -9.44 10.89
N LEU A 120 -21.83 -9.36 9.56
CA LEU A 120 -20.76 -9.76 8.66
C LEU A 120 -19.45 -9.02 8.97
N SER A 121 -19.52 -7.78 9.44
CA SER A 121 -18.35 -7.02 9.86
C SER A 121 -17.70 -7.56 11.14
N ASP A 122 -18.48 -8.16 12.04
CA ASP A 122 -17.96 -8.85 13.22
C ASP A 122 -17.30 -10.18 12.83
N CYS A 123 -17.87 -10.92 11.87
CA CYS A 123 -17.23 -12.10 11.29
C CYS A 123 -15.91 -11.75 10.60
N GLN A 124 -15.86 -10.62 9.87
CA GLN A 124 -14.61 -10.11 9.30
C GLN A 124 -13.57 -9.82 10.40
N ARG A 125 -13.98 -9.19 11.52
CA ARG A 125 -13.10 -8.89 12.65
C ARG A 125 -12.60 -10.15 13.35
N GLN A 126 -13.45 -11.15 13.55
CA GLN A 126 -13.04 -12.44 14.16
C GLN A 126 -11.90 -13.09 13.37
N VAL A 127 -12.04 -13.19 12.04
CA VAL A 127 -11.00 -13.80 11.19
C VAL A 127 -9.70 -12.99 11.21
N ARG A 128 -9.78 -11.65 11.30
CA ARG A 128 -8.58 -10.78 11.42
C ARG A 128 -7.73 -11.14 12.64
N HIS A 129 -8.36 -11.34 13.80
CA HIS A 129 -7.63 -11.67 15.03
C HIS A 129 -7.03 -13.08 15.01
N SER A 130 -7.66 -14.02 14.30
CA SER A 130 -7.15 -15.39 14.16
C SER A 130 -6.00 -15.52 13.15
N THR A 131 -5.84 -14.57 12.23
CA THR A 131 -4.83 -14.62 11.14
C THR A 131 -3.64 -13.67 11.33
N SER A 132 -3.65 -12.85 12.39
CA SER A 132 -2.49 -12.03 12.79
C SER A 132 -1.79 -12.70 13.97
N PRO A 133 -0.48 -12.98 13.91
CA PRO A 133 0.30 -13.24 15.12
C PRO A 133 0.13 -12.06 16.08
N SER A 134 -0.14 -12.37 17.34
CA SER A 134 -0.37 -11.45 18.43
C SER A 134 0.76 -10.43 18.53
N ILE A 135 0.47 -9.15 18.24
CA ILE A 135 1.25 -8.06 18.80
C ILE A 135 0.79 -7.96 20.26
N VAL A 136 1.67 -8.32 21.18
CA VAL A 136 1.56 -7.93 22.59
C VAL A 136 1.67 -6.41 22.65
N ASP A 137 0.53 -5.72 22.61
CA ASP A 137 0.42 -4.35 23.05
C ASP A 137 0.50 -4.33 24.59
N ASN A 138 1.67 -4.05 25.13
CA ASN A 138 1.82 -3.75 26.54
C ASN A 138 1.29 -2.32 26.81
N PRO A 139 0.27 -2.10 27.67
CA PRO A 139 -0.42 -0.81 27.80
C PRO A 139 0.39 0.30 28.49
N ASN A 140 1.68 0.10 28.79
CA ASN A 140 2.49 1.05 29.56
C ASN A 140 3.39 1.96 28.72
N SER A 141 2.89 2.50 27.61
CA SER A 141 3.55 3.61 26.91
C SER A 141 3.36 4.93 27.67
N LYS A 142 4.08 5.09 28.78
CA LYS A 142 4.46 6.42 29.27
C LYS A 142 5.40 7.03 28.24
N THR A 143 5.09 8.25 27.81
CA THR A 143 5.92 9.15 26.99
C THR A 143 7.42 8.85 27.12
N ALA A 144 7.97 8.16 26.12
CA ALA A 144 9.38 7.80 26.10
C ALA A 144 10.22 9.05 25.81
N LYS A 145 10.94 9.49 26.83
CA LYS A 145 12.06 10.43 26.72
C LYS A 145 13.08 9.86 25.73
N PHE A 146 13.47 10.67 24.76
CA PHE A 146 14.59 10.40 23.85
C PHE A 146 15.90 10.42 24.67
N ASN A 147 16.32 9.25 25.15
CA ASN A 147 17.71 9.02 25.50
C ASN A 147 18.30 8.09 24.44
N SER A 148 19.46 8.50 23.93
CA SER A 148 20.45 7.76 23.15
C SER A 148 20.32 6.23 23.26
N ILE A 149 19.67 5.63 22.26
CA ILE A 149 19.91 4.23 21.91
C ILE A 149 21.03 4.30 20.89
N GLU A 150 22.18 3.68 21.21
CA GLU A 150 23.18 3.28 20.23
C GLU A 150 22.48 2.36 19.23
N HIS A 151 21.94 2.94 18.15
CA HIS A 151 21.43 2.18 17.03
C HIS A 151 22.64 1.84 16.15
N GLU A 152 22.96 0.55 16.05
CA GLU A 152 23.88 0.07 15.01
C GLU A 152 23.40 0.61 13.65
N ASN A 153 24.34 1.18 12.89
CA ASN A 153 24.06 1.68 11.56
C ASN A 153 23.78 0.51 10.62
N ASP A 154 22.93 0.76 9.62
CA ASP A 154 22.61 -0.17 8.56
C ASP A 154 23.90 -0.58 7.83
N GLU A 155 24.11 -1.88 7.64
CA GLU A 155 25.26 -2.41 6.89
C GLU A 155 25.10 -2.31 5.36
N ALA A 156 23.97 -1.77 4.90
CA ALA A 156 23.62 -1.66 3.50
C ALA A 156 23.22 -0.23 3.13
N CYS A 157 23.68 0.23 1.97
CA CYS A 157 23.26 1.52 1.43
C CYS A 157 21.73 1.56 1.22
N TYR A 158 21.08 2.62 1.69
CA TYR A 158 19.64 2.83 1.55
C TYR A 158 19.16 2.88 0.09
N VAL A 159 20.02 3.33 -0.84
CA VAL A 159 19.68 3.52 -2.26
C VAL A 159 19.86 2.24 -3.07
N CYS A 160 21.00 1.57 -2.94
CA CYS A 160 21.34 0.44 -3.81
C CYS A 160 21.26 -0.93 -3.09
N CYS A 161 21.11 -0.90 -1.76
CA CYS A 161 21.08 -2.04 -0.85
C CYS A 161 22.31 -2.96 -0.95
N TYR A 162 23.44 -2.41 -1.38
CA TYR A 162 24.74 -3.08 -1.29
C TYR A 162 25.51 -2.54 -0.09
N GLY A 163 26.30 -3.40 0.56
CA GLY A 163 27.28 -2.96 1.54
C GLY A 163 28.53 -2.39 0.88
N GLY A 164 29.59 -2.18 1.68
CA GLY A 164 30.84 -1.57 1.25
C GLY A 164 31.17 -0.37 2.13
N GLU A 165 31.83 0.63 1.54
CA GLU A 165 32.16 1.88 2.24
C GLU A 165 30.93 2.81 2.27
N LEU A 166 30.39 3.02 3.47
CA LEU A 166 29.12 3.73 3.67
C LEU A 166 29.29 4.94 4.59
N ILE A 167 28.62 6.03 4.25
CA ILE A 167 28.40 7.20 5.08
C ILE A 167 27.14 6.96 5.90
N CYS A 168 27.26 7.07 7.22
CA CYS A 168 26.16 6.89 8.16
C CYS A 168 25.53 8.23 8.53
N CYS A 169 24.21 8.26 8.74
CA CYS A 169 23.52 9.45 9.22
C CYS A 169 23.66 9.56 10.74
N ASP A 170 24.06 10.72 11.26
CA ASP A 170 24.28 10.92 12.70
C ASP A 170 22.99 10.97 13.54
N TYR A 171 21.81 10.92 12.88
CA TYR A 171 20.51 10.96 13.56
C TYR A 171 19.69 9.69 13.42
N CYS A 172 19.98 8.83 12.46
CA CYS A 172 19.21 7.61 12.26
C CYS A 172 20.07 6.51 11.64
N PRO A 173 19.73 5.23 11.83
CA PRO A 173 20.59 4.12 11.42
C PRO A 173 20.78 3.96 9.90
N THR A 174 20.24 4.83 9.05
CA THR A 174 20.41 4.71 7.58
C THR A 174 21.84 5.02 7.15
N ALA A 175 22.38 4.19 6.27
CA ALA A 175 23.70 4.36 5.66
C ALA A 175 23.62 4.49 4.12
N PHE A 176 24.62 5.11 3.49
CA PHE A 176 24.62 5.45 2.06
C PHE A 176 26.02 5.36 1.43
N HIS A 177 26.15 4.89 0.19
CA HIS A 177 27.37 5.19 -0.58
C HIS A 177 27.41 6.68 -0.95
N MET A 178 28.60 7.28 -0.92
CA MET A 178 28.85 8.66 -1.37
C MET A 178 28.30 8.92 -2.79
N ASN A 179 28.61 8.02 -3.72
CA ASN A 179 28.13 8.08 -5.10
C ASN A 179 26.61 7.91 -5.25
N CYS A 180 25.95 7.25 -4.29
CA CYS A 180 24.49 7.10 -4.26
C CYS A 180 23.79 8.34 -3.70
N LEU A 181 24.52 9.21 -3.00
CA LEU A 181 24.04 10.54 -2.58
C LEU A 181 24.37 11.64 -3.60
N GLY A 182 25.19 11.33 -4.62
CA GLY A 182 25.72 12.33 -5.54
C GLY A 182 26.76 13.24 -4.89
N LEU A 183 27.41 12.79 -3.81
CA LEU A 183 28.51 13.49 -3.17
C LEU A 183 29.83 13.12 -3.85
N ASN A 184 30.76 14.07 -3.89
CA ASN A 184 32.12 13.84 -4.42
C ASN A 184 33.12 13.55 -3.30
N GLU A 185 32.84 14.01 -2.09
CA GLU A 185 33.69 13.89 -0.91
C GLU A 185 32.85 13.56 0.33
N VAL A 186 33.49 12.96 1.33
CA VAL A 186 32.86 12.66 2.62
C VAL A 186 32.62 13.99 3.35
N PRO A 187 31.39 14.29 3.80
CA PRO A 187 31.11 15.53 4.52
C PRO A 187 31.89 15.62 5.83
N ASP A 188 32.46 16.78 6.10
CA ASP A 188 33.10 17.08 7.38
C ASP A 188 32.05 17.32 8.48
N GLY A 189 32.33 16.81 9.67
CA GLY A 189 31.46 16.98 10.85
C GLY A 189 30.17 16.16 10.77
N ASN A 190 29.12 16.66 11.44
CA ASN A 190 27.85 15.94 11.50
C ASN A 190 27.12 15.99 10.15
N TRP A 191 26.74 14.83 9.65
CA TRP A 191 25.96 14.67 8.43
C TRP A 191 24.59 14.03 8.69
N PHE A 192 23.57 14.58 8.02
CA PHE A 192 22.19 14.10 8.13
C PHE A 192 21.68 13.68 6.75
N CYS A 193 21.07 12.50 6.68
CA CYS A 193 20.49 12.02 5.43
C CYS A 193 19.30 12.91 4.97
N PRO A 194 18.96 12.92 3.66
CA PRO A 194 17.89 13.76 3.13
C PRO A 194 16.53 13.57 3.83
N SER A 195 16.26 12.37 4.35
CA SER A 195 15.04 12.04 5.11
C SER A 195 15.05 12.55 6.57
N CYS A 196 16.20 12.99 7.07
CA CYS A 196 16.36 13.57 8.41
C CYS A 196 16.46 15.09 8.39
N CYS A 197 16.74 15.68 7.23
CA CYS A 197 16.68 17.11 7.02
C CYS A 197 15.24 17.65 6.96
N CYS A 198 15.08 18.92 7.30
CA CYS A 198 13.84 19.66 7.09
C CYS A 198 13.49 19.67 5.59
N GLY A 199 12.29 19.20 5.23
CA GLY A 199 11.81 19.21 3.85
C GLY A 199 11.59 20.61 3.25
N ILE A 200 11.65 21.65 4.08
CA ILE A 200 11.46 23.06 3.69
C ILE A 200 12.80 23.78 3.58
N CYS A 201 13.61 23.82 4.65
CA CYS A 201 14.88 24.56 4.65
C CYS A 201 16.14 23.70 4.42
N GLY A 202 16.01 22.38 4.35
CA GLY A 202 17.14 21.47 4.11
C GLY A 202 18.08 21.26 5.30
N ILE A 203 17.85 21.93 6.43
CA ILE A 203 18.71 21.85 7.62
C ILE A 203 18.40 20.57 8.41
N GLY A 204 19.45 19.87 8.83
CA GLY A 204 19.40 18.68 9.69
C GLY A 204 19.17 19.01 11.18
N TYR A 205 19.34 18.01 12.05
CA TYR A 205 19.00 18.17 13.47
C TYR A 205 20.03 19.06 14.19
N LEU A 206 19.75 20.36 14.29
CA LEU A 206 20.40 21.24 15.26
C LEU A 206 19.58 21.16 16.55
N ARG A 207 20.25 20.93 17.70
CA ARG A 207 19.69 20.58 19.01
C ARG A 207 18.60 21.55 19.56
N GLU A 208 18.27 22.62 18.86
CA GLU A 208 17.43 23.73 19.35
C GLU A 208 16.05 23.86 18.68
N LYS A 209 15.71 23.05 17.65
CA LYS A 209 14.38 23.14 17.00
C LYS A 209 13.63 21.81 16.99
N SER A 210 12.40 21.81 17.50
CA SER A 210 11.53 20.64 17.48
C SER A 210 11.01 20.38 16.06
N PHE A 211 11.31 19.20 15.52
CA PHE A 211 10.79 18.74 14.24
C PHE A 211 9.43 18.07 14.40
N ARG A 212 8.55 18.25 13.41
CA ARG A 212 7.31 17.50 13.24
C ARG A 212 7.32 16.79 11.89
N THR A 213 6.54 15.71 11.79
CA THR A 213 6.40 14.95 10.55
C THR A 213 5.05 15.25 9.90
N CYS A 214 5.05 15.55 8.62
CA CYS A 214 3.83 15.81 7.87
C CYS A 214 3.06 14.51 7.66
N HIS A 215 1.77 14.48 7.97
CA HIS A 215 0.94 13.28 7.80
C HIS A 215 0.70 12.89 6.34
N GLN A 216 0.92 13.82 5.39
CA GLN A 216 0.71 13.58 3.97
C GLN A 216 2.00 13.30 3.18
N CYS A 217 3.04 14.11 3.34
CA CYS A 217 4.29 13.92 2.60
C CYS A 217 5.36 13.18 3.39
N GLU A 218 5.11 12.89 4.68
CA GLU A 218 6.01 12.18 5.59
C GLU A 218 7.38 12.84 5.80
N LEU A 219 7.61 14.02 5.24
CA LEU A 219 8.80 14.83 5.48
C LEU A 219 8.75 15.48 6.86
N LYS A 220 9.94 15.65 7.43
CA LYS A 220 10.13 16.44 8.66
C LYS A 220 10.15 17.92 8.35
N PHE A 221 9.70 18.75 9.27
CA PHE A 221 9.76 20.20 9.18
C PHE A 221 9.79 20.85 10.56
N HIS A 222 10.33 22.07 10.67
CA HIS A 222 10.33 22.82 11.93
C HIS A 222 8.92 23.30 12.29
N ILE A 223 8.60 23.34 13.59
CA ILE A 223 7.33 23.88 14.11
C ILE A 223 7.04 25.29 13.56
N ASP A 224 8.07 26.13 13.42
CA ASP A 224 7.97 27.50 12.91
C ASP A 224 7.29 27.59 11.52
N PHE A 225 7.29 26.51 10.74
CA PHE A 225 6.67 26.45 9.41
C PHE A 225 5.24 25.89 9.41
N LEU A 226 4.63 25.64 10.57
CA LEU A 226 3.24 25.18 10.66
C LEU A 226 2.27 26.29 10.20
N SER A 227 1.56 26.06 9.10
CA SER A 227 0.33 26.79 8.81
C SER A 227 -0.78 26.27 9.73
N LEU A 228 -0.98 26.89 10.89
CA LEU A 228 -2.00 26.53 11.87
C LEU A 228 -3.42 26.79 11.33
N LYS A 229 -4.12 25.72 10.93
CA LYS A 229 -5.60 25.56 10.90
C LYS A 229 -5.88 24.05 11.07
N SER A 230 -6.66 23.51 12.02
CA SER A 230 -7.41 23.98 13.18
C SER A 230 -7.62 22.79 14.17
N TYR A 231 -8.32 23.09 15.26
CA TYR A 231 -9.03 22.24 16.22
C TYR A 231 -9.63 20.93 15.66
N GLU A 232 -9.65 19.91 16.52
CA GLU A 232 -10.12 18.52 16.35
C GLU A 232 -9.21 17.59 15.50
N ASN A 233 -8.46 16.70 16.17
CA ASN A 233 -7.73 15.50 15.66
C ASN A 233 -6.20 15.53 15.45
N MET A 234 -5.43 16.53 15.91
CA MET A 234 -3.94 16.50 15.89
C MET A 234 -3.29 16.14 14.52
N VAL A 235 -3.92 16.46 13.39
CA VAL A 235 -3.32 16.23 12.06
C VAL A 235 -2.34 17.35 11.73
N LEU A 236 -1.06 17.01 11.53
CA LEU A 236 0.01 17.96 11.18
C LEU A 236 0.34 17.90 9.69
N LEU A 237 0.19 19.02 8.99
CA LEU A 237 0.43 19.17 7.55
C LEU A 237 1.38 20.35 7.31
N CYS A 238 2.37 20.19 6.41
CA CYS A 238 3.43 21.18 6.23
C CYS A 238 3.09 22.31 5.24
N SER A 239 1.95 22.23 4.54
CA SER A 239 1.53 23.23 3.56
C SER A 239 0.07 23.05 3.15
N GLN A 240 -0.54 24.10 2.61
CA GLN A 240 -1.87 24.06 1.99
C GLN A 240 -1.95 23.05 0.83
N LYS A 241 -0.84 22.83 0.11
CA LYS A 241 -0.77 21.80 -0.95
C LYS A 241 -0.90 20.40 -0.35
N CYS A 242 -0.19 20.09 0.74
CA CYS A 242 -0.35 18.83 1.46
C CYS A 242 -1.75 18.69 2.07
N GLU A 243 -2.33 19.78 2.57
CA GLU A 243 -3.71 19.82 3.08
C GLU A 243 -4.73 19.43 2.03
N LYS A 244 -4.67 20.06 0.85
CA LYS A 244 -5.54 19.74 -0.29
C LYS A 244 -5.45 18.27 -0.70
N VAL A 245 -4.23 17.74 -0.81
CA VAL A 245 -4.01 16.33 -1.17
C VAL A 245 -4.56 15.40 -0.08
N PHE A 246 -4.29 15.69 1.19
CA PHE A 246 -4.72 14.85 2.32
C PHE A 246 -6.23 14.72 2.41
N TYR A 247 -6.94 15.84 2.50
CA TYR A 247 -8.40 15.81 2.57
C TYR A 247 -9.03 15.34 1.26
N GLY A 248 -8.40 15.61 0.12
CA GLY A 248 -8.83 15.07 -1.16
C GLY A 248 -8.77 13.54 -1.23
N LEU A 249 -7.67 12.93 -0.77
CA LEU A 249 -7.54 11.47 -0.67
C LEU A 249 -8.53 10.88 0.33
N GLN A 250 -8.71 11.51 1.50
CA GLN A 250 -9.74 11.09 2.46
C GLN A 250 -11.14 11.13 1.84
N LYS A 251 -11.46 12.18 1.08
CA LYS A 251 -12.74 12.33 0.40
C LYS A 251 -12.95 11.26 -0.69
N LEU A 252 -11.90 10.77 -1.33
CA LEU A 252 -11.97 9.70 -2.34
C LEU A 252 -12.04 8.30 -1.72
N THR A 253 -11.46 8.12 -0.54
CA THR A 253 -11.31 6.80 0.08
C THR A 253 -12.68 6.15 0.33
N GLY A 254 -12.81 4.89 -0.09
CA GLY A 254 -14.01 4.05 0.07
C GLY A 254 -15.17 4.40 -0.87
N LYS A 255 -15.05 5.42 -1.74
CA LYS A 255 -16.11 5.80 -2.66
C LYS A 255 -15.95 5.09 -4.01
N PRO A 256 -16.93 4.27 -4.43
CA PRO A 256 -16.91 3.69 -5.78
C PRO A 256 -17.23 4.77 -6.82
N ILE A 257 -16.36 4.89 -7.82
CA ILE A 257 -16.48 5.84 -8.93
C ILE A 257 -16.69 5.03 -10.23
N PRO A 258 -17.76 5.29 -11.01
CA PRO A 258 -17.95 4.64 -12.30
C PRO A 258 -16.79 4.93 -13.26
N ALA A 259 -16.23 3.88 -13.85
CA ALA A 259 -15.12 3.94 -14.80
C ALA A 259 -15.51 3.54 -16.24
N GLY A 260 -16.81 3.38 -16.51
CA GLY A 260 -17.37 2.93 -17.80
C GLY A 260 -17.51 1.40 -17.89
N ASN A 261 -18.31 0.91 -18.84
CA ASN A 261 -18.49 -0.53 -19.12
C ASN A 261 -18.82 -1.40 -17.90
N ASN A 262 -19.68 -0.93 -16.99
CA ASN A 262 -20.02 -1.59 -15.72
C ASN A 262 -18.83 -1.82 -14.77
N LEU A 263 -17.75 -1.04 -14.95
CA LEU A 263 -16.58 -1.05 -14.08
C LEU A 263 -16.69 0.07 -13.04
N THR A 264 -16.27 -0.24 -11.81
CA THR A 264 -16.16 0.74 -10.73
C THR A 264 -14.74 0.76 -10.19
N TRP A 265 -14.19 1.96 -10.05
CA TRP A 265 -12.90 2.21 -9.44
C TRP A 265 -13.08 2.67 -8.00
N THR A 266 -12.30 2.14 -7.06
CA THR A 266 -12.36 2.52 -5.65
C THR A 266 -10.96 2.65 -5.06
N LEU A 267 -10.69 3.73 -4.32
CA LEU A 267 -9.49 3.90 -3.52
C LEU A 267 -9.72 3.35 -2.11
N LEU A 268 -8.99 2.32 -1.71
CA LEU A 268 -9.07 1.72 -0.38
C LEU A 268 -7.88 2.11 0.47
N LYS A 269 -8.11 2.24 1.77
CA LYS A 269 -7.08 2.37 2.79
C LYS A 269 -7.27 1.30 3.84
N SER A 270 -6.18 0.69 4.27
CA SER A 270 -6.18 -0.19 5.44
C SER A 270 -6.49 0.65 6.68
N ASP A 271 -7.54 0.29 7.40
CA ASP A 271 -7.92 0.97 8.63
C ASP A 271 -7.64 0.02 9.80
N HIS A 272 -6.86 0.49 10.78
CA HIS A 272 -6.52 -0.27 11.98
C HIS A 272 -7.77 -0.54 12.84
N HIS A 273 -8.82 0.30 12.71
CA HIS A 273 -10.04 0.20 13.53
C HIS A 273 -11.32 -0.15 12.72
N GLY A 274 -11.31 -0.01 11.40
CA GLY A 274 -12.49 -0.24 10.55
C GLY A 274 -12.53 -1.60 9.87
N ALA A 275 -13.57 -2.40 10.13
CA ALA A 275 -13.77 -3.74 9.52
C ALA A 275 -14.02 -3.69 7.99
N GLY A 276 -14.66 -2.62 7.49
CA GLY A 276 -15.32 -2.60 6.18
C GLY A 276 -14.43 -2.79 4.94
N ASN A 277 -13.15 -2.41 4.98
CA ASN A 277 -12.25 -2.56 3.82
C ASN A 277 -11.45 -3.87 3.84
N HIS A 278 -11.43 -4.63 4.94
CA HIS A 278 -10.50 -5.78 5.06
C HIS A 278 -10.68 -6.79 3.96
N SER A 279 -11.94 -7.13 3.72
CA SER A 279 -12.35 -8.23 2.87
C SER A 279 -11.97 -7.91 1.44
N LYS A 280 -12.27 -6.69 0.98
CA LYS A 280 -11.81 -6.18 -0.31
C LYS A 280 -10.28 -6.14 -0.43
N LEU A 281 -9.56 -5.69 0.61
CA LEU A 281 -8.09 -5.70 0.62
C LEU A 281 -7.52 -7.12 0.56
N ARG A 282 -8.13 -8.10 1.23
CA ARG A 282 -7.74 -9.52 1.15
C ARG A 282 -7.99 -10.09 -0.24
N VAL A 283 -9.12 -9.75 -0.88
CA VAL A 283 -9.39 -10.14 -2.27
C VAL A 283 -8.40 -9.48 -3.22
N ALA A 284 -8.08 -8.20 -3.01
CA ALA A 284 -7.09 -7.47 -3.79
C ALA A 284 -5.70 -8.12 -3.67
N LEU A 285 -5.30 -8.54 -2.47
CA LEU A 285 -4.07 -9.30 -2.23
C LEU A 285 -4.05 -10.62 -3.01
N LYS A 286 -5.17 -11.36 -3.08
CA LYS A 286 -5.26 -12.57 -3.91
C LYS A 286 -5.02 -12.27 -5.39
N VAL A 287 -5.57 -11.17 -5.91
CA VAL A 287 -5.33 -10.74 -7.32
C VAL A 287 -3.86 -10.34 -7.53
N MET A 288 -3.25 -9.66 -6.56
CA MET A 288 -1.82 -9.35 -6.60
C MET A 288 -0.97 -10.63 -6.66
N HIS A 289 -1.27 -11.64 -5.83
CA HIS A 289 -0.54 -12.91 -5.84
C HIS A 289 -0.81 -13.82 -7.05
N GLU A 290 -1.78 -13.49 -7.90
CA GLU A 290 -1.82 -14.07 -9.24
C GLU A 290 -0.67 -13.56 -10.10
N CYS A 291 -0.33 -12.28 -9.97
CA CYS A 291 0.64 -11.62 -10.84
C CYS A 291 2.06 -11.68 -10.29
N PHE A 292 2.21 -11.62 -8.97
CA PHE A 292 3.48 -11.57 -8.26
C PHE A 292 3.60 -12.77 -7.32
N GLU A 293 4.77 -13.41 -7.26
CA GLU A 293 5.02 -14.43 -6.25
C GLU A 293 5.07 -13.79 -4.85
N PRO A 294 4.50 -14.43 -3.81
CA PRO A 294 4.69 -13.99 -2.43
C PRO A 294 6.18 -13.91 -2.10
N THR A 295 6.71 -12.70 -1.94
CA THR A 295 8.08 -12.48 -1.52
C THR A 295 8.08 -12.18 -0.03
N LYS A 296 8.66 -13.09 0.74
CA LYS A 296 8.90 -12.86 2.16
C LYS A 296 10.07 -11.93 2.32
N ASN A 297 9.93 -10.97 3.22
CA ASN A 297 11.03 -10.15 3.69
C ASN A 297 11.92 -11.00 4.62
N ASP A 298 13.22 -11.03 4.35
CA ASP A 298 14.17 -11.87 5.09
C ASP A 298 14.27 -11.47 6.58
N GLU A 299 14.01 -10.21 6.92
CA GLU A 299 14.08 -9.70 8.30
C GLU A 299 12.80 -9.96 9.11
N THR A 300 11.62 -9.87 8.47
CA THR A 300 10.33 -10.00 9.18
C THR A 300 9.63 -11.33 8.92
N GLY A 301 10.05 -12.08 7.90
CA GLY A 301 9.37 -13.28 7.39
C GLY A 301 8.00 -13.00 6.74
N ARG A 302 7.58 -11.73 6.66
CA ARG A 302 6.26 -11.33 6.17
C ARG A 302 6.27 -11.06 4.68
N ASP A 303 5.11 -11.27 4.07
CA ASP A 303 4.88 -11.00 2.65
C ASP A 303 4.89 -9.48 2.38
N VAL A 304 5.81 -9.02 1.53
CA VAL A 304 5.96 -7.59 1.22
C VAL A 304 4.72 -7.03 0.52
N VAL A 305 4.07 -7.80 -0.36
CA VAL A 305 2.86 -7.36 -1.05
C VAL A 305 1.71 -7.23 -0.05
N GLU A 306 1.65 -8.15 0.90
CA GLU A 306 0.70 -8.06 2.01
C GLU A 306 0.94 -6.80 2.85
N ASP A 307 2.19 -6.57 3.26
CA ASP A 307 2.55 -5.41 4.08
C ASP A 307 2.22 -4.08 3.36
N MET A 308 2.40 -4.01 2.03
CA MET A 308 1.95 -2.88 1.20
C MET A 308 0.43 -2.70 1.18
N VAL A 309 -0.32 -3.76 0.85
CA VAL A 309 -1.80 -3.70 0.72
C VAL A 309 -2.45 -3.30 2.06
N PHE A 310 -1.85 -3.73 3.18
CA PHE A 310 -2.34 -3.46 4.53
C PHE A 310 -1.67 -2.27 5.21
N SER A 311 -0.80 -1.56 4.49
CA SER A 311 -0.09 -0.36 4.94
C SER A 311 0.65 -0.57 6.27
N ARG A 312 1.26 -1.75 6.47
CA ARG A 312 1.86 -2.13 7.76
C ARG A 312 3.13 -1.32 8.04
N VAL A 313 3.29 -0.89 9.29
CA VAL A 313 4.42 -0.10 9.74
C VAL A 313 5.57 -1.01 10.20
N SER A 314 6.81 -0.58 10.00
CA SER A 314 8.02 -1.21 10.53
C SER A 314 8.86 -0.19 11.27
N LYS A 315 9.71 -0.66 12.19
CA LYS A 315 10.74 0.17 12.85
C LYS A 315 11.80 0.64 11.85
N LEU A 316 12.09 -0.17 10.84
CA LEU A 316 13.01 0.16 9.76
C LEU A 316 12.26 0.96 8.68
N LYS A 317 12.73 2.17 8.39
CA LYS A 317 12.09 3.07 7.42
C LYS A 317 11.93 2.41 6.04
N ARG A 318 12.95 1.70 5.55
CA ARG A 318 12.93 0.98 4.27
C ARG A 318 11.85 -0.12 4.18
N LEU A 319 11.35 -0.58 5.33
CA LEU A 319 10.30 -1.61 5.43
C LEU A 319 8.97 -1.06 5.94
N SER A 320 8.82 0.26 6.01
CA SER A 320 7.60 0.89 6.48
C SER A 320 6.68 1.22 5.31
N PHE A 321 5.55 0.51 5.25
CA PHE A 321 4.52 0.68 4.23
C PHE A 321 3.39 1.60 4.71
N LYS A 322 3.67 2.46 5.69
CA LYS A 322 2.72 3.50 6.12
C LYS A 322 2.24 4.32 4.91
N GLY A 323 0.99 4.76 4.90
CA GLY A 323 0.52 5.70 3.89
C GLY A 323 0.18 5.10 2.52
N PHE A 324 0.41 3.80 2.30
CA PHE A 324 -0.10 3.12 1.11
C PHE A 324 -1.63 3.06 1.09
N TYR A 325 -2.17 3.21 -0.12
CA TYR A 325 -3.54 2.95 -0.52
C TYR A 325 -3.54 1.77 -1.49
N THR A 326 -4.68 1.08 -1.57
CA THR A 326 -4.93 0.05 -2.57
C THR A 326 -6.03 0.54 -3.51
N VAL A 327 -5.70 0.69 -4.78
CA VAL A 327 -6.64 1.03 -5.84
C VAL A 327 -7.23 -0.27 -6.38
N ILE A 328 -8.55 -0.37 -6.50
CA ILE A 328 -9.22 -1.53 -7.08
C ILE A 328 -10.14 -1.11 -8.23
N VAL A 329 -10.23 -1.97 -9.24
CA VAL A 329 -11.24 -1.93 -10.29
C VAL A 329 -12.10 -3.18 -10.15
N GLU A 330 -13.41 -2.97 -10.07
CA GLU A 330 -14.40 -4.02 -9.89
C GLU A 330 -15.30 -4.10 -11.13
N GLU A 331 -15.59 -5.32 -11.59
CA GLU A 331 -16.62 -5.63 -12.58
C GLU A 331 -17.68 -6.50 -11.90
N LYS A 332 -18.93 -6.05 -11.78
CA LYS A 332 -20.00 -6.80 -11.09
C LYS A 332 -19.57 -7.29 -9.68
N GLU A 333 -18.96 -6.42 -8.88
CA GLU A 333 -18.37 -6.72 -7.55
C GLU A 333 -17.21 -7.74 -7.52
N HIS A 334 -16.65 -8.10 -8.68
CA HIS A 334 -15.41 -8.88 -8.73
C HIS A 334 -14.22 -7.96 -8.94
N ILE A 335 -13.22 -8.03 -8.06
CA ILE A 335 -11.98 -7.28 -8.24
C ILE A 335 -11.22 -7.87 -9.42
N VAL A 336 -11.09 -7.10 -10.49
CA VAL A 336 -10.46 -7.52 -11.76
C VAL A 336 -9.08 -6.91 -11.96
N SER A 337 -8.79 -5.76 -11.36
CA SER A 337 -7.49 -5.10 -11.41
C SER A 337 -7.21 -4.35 -10.10
N VAL A 338 -5.95 -4.32 -9.69
CA VAL A 338 -5.48 -3.75 -8.42
C VAL A 338 -4.18 -2.97 -8.67
N ALA A 339 -3.97 -1.87 -7.94
CA ALA A 339 -2.66 -1.26 -7.79
C ALA A 339 -2.40 -0.83 -6.35
N THR A 340 -1.14 -0.76 -5.96
CA THR A 340 -0.69 -0.09 -4.74
C THR A 340 -0.29 1.34 -5.07
N LEU A 341 -0.64 2.30 -4.21
CA LEU A 341 -0.41 3.73 -4.45
C LEU A 341 -0.03 4.43 -3.16
N ARG A 342 1.03 5.24 -3.16
CA ARG A 342 1.37 6.13 -2.05
C ARG A 342 1.65 7.53 -2.60
N VAL A 343 1.23 8.56 -1.88
CA VAL A 343 1.25 9.94 -2.37
C VAL A 343 2.00 10.82 -1.38
N TYR A 344 3.09 11.46 -1.81
CA TYR A 344 3.93 12.31 -0.99
C TYR A 344 3.66 13.79 -1.25
N GLY A 345 2.61 14.31 -0.61
CA GLY A 345 2.15 15.67 -0.86
C GLY A 345 1.74 15.87 -2.32
N ASN A 346 2.05 17.04 -2.87
CA ASN A 346 1.74 17.35 -4.26
C ASN A 346 2.91 17.06 -5.23
N ARG A 347 4.06 16.60 -4.73
CA ARG A 347 5.29 16.46 -5.54
C ARG A 347 5.34 15.16 -6.32
N VAL A 348 5.07 14.05 -5.64
CA VAL A 348 5.24 12.72 -6.23
C VAL A 348 4.25 11.72 -5.64
N ALA A 349 3.71 10.86 -6.48
CA ALA A 349 3.05 9.63 -6.07
C ALA A 349 3.84 8.44 -6.62
N GLU A 350 3.95 7.37 -5.84
CA GLU A 350 4.50 6.10 -6.30
C GLU A 350 3.39 5.07 -6.47
N MET A 351 3.48 4.28 -7.54
CA MET A 351 2.60 3.14 -7.81
C MET A 351 3.43 1.88 -8.05
N PRO A 352 3.92 1.22 -6.98
CA PRO A 352 4.95 0.20 -7.17
C PRO A 352 4.44 -1.09 -7.82
N LEU A 353 3.17 -1.46 -7.58
CA LEU A 353 2.59 -2.69 -8.12
C LEU A 353 1.27 -2.43 -8.83
N VAL A 354 1.11 -3.05 -10.00
CA VAL A 354 -0.13 -3.10 -10.76
C VAL A 354 -0.40 -4.55 -11.19
N ALA A 355 -1.56 -5.06 -10.88
CA ALA A 355 -1.99 -6.42 -11.18
C ALA A 355 -3.36 -6.42 -11.86
N THR A 356 -3.49 -7.15 -12.97
CA THR A 356 -4.79 -7.47 -13.57
C THR A 356 -4.97 -8.98 -13.57
N SER A 357 -6.11 -9.43 -13.06
CA SER A 357 -6.42 -10.85 -12.95
C SER A 357 -6.28 -11.56 -14.29
N PHE A 358 -5.69 -12.76 -14.31
CA PHE A 358 -5.38 -13.50 -15.55
C PHE A 358 -6.58 -13.64 -16.49
N ARG A 359 -7.77 -13.89 -15.93
CA ARG A 359 -9.03 -14.06 -16.69
C ARG A 359 -9.50 -12.79 -17.37
N HIS A 360 -9.00 -11.64 -16.94
CA HIS A 360 -9.44 -10.32 -17.37
C HIS A 360 -8.32 -9.54 -18.08
N ARG A 361 -7.18 -10.19 -18.37
CA ARG A 361 -6.09 -9.59 -19.16
C ARG A 361 -6.50 -9.39 -20.62
N ARG A 362 -5.78 -8.50 -21.31
CA ARG A 362 -6.03 -8.11 -22.71
C ARG A 362 -7.40 -7.46 -22.96
N ARG A 363 -8.03 -6.94 -21.89
CA ARG A 363 -9.29 -6.17 -21.94
C ARG A 363 -9.11 -4.67 -21.67
N GLY A 364 -7.87 -4.17 -21.69
CA GLY A 364 -7.57 -2.76 -21.38
C GLY A 364 -7.70 -2.35 -19.91
N LEU A 365 -7.91 -3.28 -18.98
CA LEU A 365 -8.15 -2.95 -17.57
C LEU A 365 -6.96 -2.33 -16.84
N CYS A 366 -5.73 -2.74 -17.18
CA CYS A 366 -4.52 -2.11 -16.64
C CYS A 366 -4.45 -0.64 -17.06
N ARG A 367 -4.69 -0.35 -18.35
CA ARG A 367 -4.81 1.02 -18.87
C ARG A 367 -5.86 1.81 -18.10
N LEU A 368 -7.08 1.29 -18.03
CA LEU A 368 -8.18 1.95 -17.32
C LEU A 368 -7.83 2.26 -15.87
N LEU A 369 -7.20 1.32 -15.16
CA LEU A 369 -6.78 1.53 -13.78
C LEU A 369 -5.79 2.70 -13.68
N VAL A 370 -4.74 2.68 -14.51
CA VAL A 370 -3.68 3.71 -14.49
C VAL A 370 -4.24 5.06 -14.89
N ASP A 371 -5.08 5.13 -15.93
CA ASP A 371 -5.72 6.38 -16.36
C ASP A 371 -6.60 6.98 -15.25
N GLN A 372 -7.31 6.15 -14.48
CA GLN A 372 -8.08 6.64 -13.31
C GLN A 372 -7.17 7.12 -12.19
N VAL A 373 -6.02 6.47 -11.95
CA VAL A 373 -5.03 6.94 -10.98
C VAL A 373 -4.50 8.31 -11.41
N GLU A 374 -4.00 8.44 -12.63
CA GLU A 374 -3.48 9.70 -13.18
C GLU A 374 -4.52 10.83 -13.10
N LYS A 375 -5.75 10.58 -13.57
CA LYS A 375 -6.85 11.56 -13.53
C LYS A 375 -7.15 12.07 -12.12
N ASN A 376 -7.13 11.20 -11.12
CA ASN A 376 -7.39 11.61 -9.74
C ASN A 376 -6.20 12.32 -9.11
N LEU A 377 -4.96 11.91 -9.43
CA LEU A 377 -3.75 12.59 -8.98
C LEU A 377 -3.64 14.01 -9.55
N VAL A 378 -3.94 14.20 -10.85
CA VAL A 378 -4.00 15.53 -11.50
C VAL A 378 -5.02 16.43 -10.78
N LYS A 379 -6.22 15.94 -10.48
CA LYS A 379 -7.24 16.71 -9.73
C LYS A 379 -6.77 17.13 -8.34
N LEU A 380 -5.95 16.32 -7.68
CA LEU A 380 -5.36 16.62 -6.39
C LEU A 380 -4.16 17.57 -6.49
N GLY A 381 -3.66 17.84 -7.70
CA GLY A 381 -2.51 18.69 -7.98
C GLY A 381 -1.17 18.00 -7.75
N VAL A 382 -1.12 16.66 -7.88
CA VAL A 382 0.13 15.91 -7.79
C VAL A 382 0.90 16.05 -9.11
N GLU A 383 2.18 16.42 -9.03
CA GLU A 383 3.02 16.79 -10.17
C GLU A 383 3.56 15.59 -10.97
N LYS A 384 3.79 14.45 -10.31
CA LYS A 384 4.48 13.30 -10.92
C LYS A 384 3.97 11.96 -10.37
N LEU A 385 3.87 10.96 -11.24
CA LEU A 385 3.66 9.56 -10.90
C LEU A 385 4.93 8.77 -11.24
N ILE A 386 5.40 7.94 -10.32
CA ILE A 386 6.57 7.07 -10.51
C ILE A 386 6.22 5.60 -10.27
N LEU A 387 6.97 4.70 -10.90
CA LEU A 387 6.90 3.27 -10.64
C LEU A 387 8.22 2.55 -10.97
N PRO A 388 8.57 1.49 -10.23
CA PRO A 388 9.64 0.57 -10.60
C PRO A 388 9.15 -0.39 -11.70
N ALA A 389 9.88 -0.47 -12.82
CA ALA A 389 9.59 -1.38 -13.92
C ALA A 389 10.70 -2.41 -14.08
N LEU A 390 10.34 -3.67 -14.37
CA LEU A 390 11.35 -4.66 -14.76
C LEU A 390 11.96 -4.29 -16.12
N PRO A 391 13.22 -4.66 -16.39
CA PRO A 391 13.85 -4.43 -17.69
C PRO A 391 13.04 -5.02 -18.85
N THR A 392 12.29 -6.09 -18.61
CA THR A 392 11.41 -6.74 -19.60
C THR A 392 10.09 -6.02 -19.83
N THR A 393 9.66 -5.12 -18.94
CA THR A 393 8.37 -4.40 -19.01
C THR A 393 8.51 -2.89 -19.13
N VAL A 394 9.71 -2.33 -18.97
CA VAL A 394 9.99 -0.89 -19.06
C VAL A 394 9.47 -0.28 -20.37
N ASP A 395 9.69 -0.94 -21.50
CA ASP A 395 9.25 -0.45 -22.81
C ASP A 395 7.73 -0.41 -22.94
N THR A 396 7.01 -1.27 -22.21
CA THR A 396 5.54 -1.21 -22.15
C THR A 396 5.10 0.05 -21.43
N TRP A 397 5.71 0.37 -20.30
CA TRP A 397 5.40 1.59 -19.54
C TRP A 397 5.74 2.86 -20.33
N VAL A 398 6.88 2.86 -21.02
CA VAL A 398 7.29 4.01 -21.84
C VAL A 398 6.38 4.19 -23.05
N LYS A 399 6.30 3.18 -23.93
CA LYS A 399 5.60 3.32 -25.22
C LYS A 399 4.09 3.34 -25.07
N CYS A 400 3.54 2.52 -24.17
CA CYS A 400 2.10 2.43 -24.03
C CYS A 400 1.60 3.47 -23.03
N PHE A 401 2.22 3.66 -21.87
CA PHE A 401 1.69 4.51 -20.80
C PHE A 401 2.26 5.93 -20.76
N GLY A 402 3.23 6.25 -21.62
CA GLY A 402 3.82 7.59 -21.68
C GLY A 402 4.72 7.90 -20.48
N PHE A 403 5.27 6.87 -19.85
CA PHE A 403 6.33 7.05 -18.86
C PHE A 403 7.67 7.32 -19.56
N THR A 404 8.63 7.82 -18.81
CA THR A 404 10.03 7.99 -19.20
C THR A 404 10.91 7.31 -18.16
N ARG A 405 12.09 6.86 -18.57
CA ARG A 405 13.09 6.33 -17.64
C ARG A 405 13.64 7.51 -16.83
N MET A 406 13.84 7.31 -15.53
CA MET A 406 14.43 8.35 -14.69
C MET A 406 15.96 8.32 -14.77
N GLU A 407 16.54 9.49 -14.92
CA GLU A 407 17.99 9.68 -14.83
C GLU A 407 18.45 9.75 -13.37
N LYS A 408 19.75 9.54 -13.13
CA LYS A 408 20.33 9.49 -11.78
C LYS A 408 19.99 10.75 -10.96
N ASP A 409 20.13 11.94 -11.54
CA ASP A 409 19.88 13.20 -10.84
C ASP A 409 18.41 13.38 -10.44
N GLU A 410 17.49 12.83 -11.23
CA GLU A 410 16.06 12.85 -10.92
C GLU A 410 15.73 11.93 -9.74
N ILE A 411 16.40 10.78 -9.65
CA ILE A 411 16.31 9.86 -8.51
C ILE A 411 16.89 10.51 -7.25
N LEU A 412 18.04 11.20 -7.36
CA LEU A 412 18.69 11.90 -6.25
C LEU A 412 17.75 12.94 -5.61
N ASN A 413 16.98 13.65 -6.42
CA ASN A 413 15.99 14.63 -5.95
C ASN A 413 14.85 14.02 -5.10
N LEU A 414 14.65 12.71 -5.18
CA LEU A 414 13.61 11.99 -4.46
C LEU A 414 14.10 11.26 -3.20
N LEU A 415 15.40 11.30 -2.86
CA LEU A 415 15.99 10.61 -1.70
C LEU A 415 15.42 11.04 -0.34
N ARG A 416 14.73 12.18 -0.28
CA ARG A 416 14.00 12.63 0.90
C ARG A 416 12.73 11.82 1.18
N TYR A 417 12.23 11.08 0.18
CA TYR A 417 11.04 10.23 0.28
C TYR A 417 11.46 8.77 0.43
N SER A 418 10.69 8.02 1.22
CA SER A 418 10.92 6.60 1.41
C SER A 418 10.23 5.76 0.34
N LEU A 419 10.66 5.95 -0.91
CA LEU A 419 10.13 5.26 -2.08
C LEU A 419 10.46 3.77 -2.03
N LEU A 420 9.56 2.96 -2.58
CA LEU A 420 9.78 1.52 -2.70
C LEU A 420 10.59 1.21 -3.95
N ASP A 421 11.76 0.61 -3.75
CA ASP A 421 12.62 0.10 -4.81
C ASP A 421 12.73 -1.42 -4.75
N PHE A 422 12.67 -2.06 -5.92
CA PHE A 422 12.84 -3.51 -6.06
C PHE A 422 14.11 -3.79 -6.83
N GLN A 423 14.86 -4.78 -6.37
CA GLN A 423 16.14 -5.13 -7.00
C GLN A 423 15.99 -5.38 -8.51
N GLY A 424 16.85 -4.71 -9.28
CA GLY A 424 16.91 -4.93 -10.73
C GLY A 424 15.76 -4.31 -11.50
N THR A 425 14.97 -3.44 -10.88
CA THR A 425 14.00 -2.60 -11.57
C THR A 425 14.63 -1.27 -12.02
N ILE A 426 13.96 -0.62 -12.98
CA ILE A 426 14.30 0.70 -13.50
C ILE A 426 13.16 1.62 -13.10
N LEU A 427 13.47 2.67 -12.35
CA LEU A 427 12.47 3.65 -11.95
C LEU A 427 12.03 4.47 -13.17
N CYS A 428 10.73 4.54 -13.38
CA CYS A 428 10.10 5.28 -14.45
C CYS A 428 9.22 6.38 -13.85
N GLN A 429 9.11 7.49 -14.57
CA GLN A 429 8.27 8.62 -14.18
C GLN A 429 7.34 9.06 -15.30
N LYS A 430 6.25 9.70 -14.90
CA LYS A 430 5.35 10.43 -15.79
C LYS A 430 4.96 11.74 -15.11
N LEU A 431 5.15 12.84 -15.82
CA LEU A 431 4.66 14.15 -15.39
C LEU A 431 3.14 14.19 -15.55
N LEU A 432 2.46 14.67 -14.51
CA LEU A 432 1.01 14.77 -14.48
C LEU A 432 0.63 16.23 -14.76
N THR A 433 0.04 16.46 -15.94
CA THR A 433 -0.38 17.79 -16.42
C THR A 433 -1.89 17.89 -16.51
#